data_AF-A0A656HG40-F1
#
_entry.id   AF-A0A656HG40-F1
#
_cell.length_a   1.000
_cell.length_b   1.000
_cell.length_c   1.000
_cell.angle_alpha   90.00
_cell.angle_beta   90.00
_cell.angle_gamma   90.00
#
_symmetry.space_group_name_H-M   'P 1'
#
loop_
_entity.id
_entity.type
_entity.pdbx_description
1 polymer ?
#
loop_
_entity_poly.entity_id
_entity_poly.type
_entity_poly.pdbx_seq_one_letter_code
_entity_poly.pdbx_strand_id
1 'polypeptide(L)' 'MPATINRKFYPELDRLLWDVHCETVDPEFAFRVYEERWGFVQEQNLSVEEQKLINLSFA' A
#
# COMPACT_ATOMS: atom_id res chain seq x y z
N MET A 1 17.40 5.10 5.19
CA MET A 1 16.12 5.66 5.65
C MET A 1 15.15 5.49 4.50
N PRO A 2 14.10 4.67 4.62
CA PRO A 2 13.12 4.63 3.55
C PRO A 2 12.50 6.01 3.42
N ALA A 3 12.45 6.52 2.20
CA ALA A 3 11.62 7.67 1.88
C ALA A 3 10.17 7.21 2.06
N THR A 4 9.45 7.81 3.00
CA THR A 4 8.03 7.52 3.23
C THR A 4 7.24 7.69 1.93
N ILE A 5 6.26 6.83 1.68
CA ILE A 5 5.36 6.94 0.52
C ILE A 5 4.10 7.69 0.91
N ASN A 6 3.52 8.46 -0.01
CA ASN A 6 2.22 9.08 0.20
C ASN A 6 1.12 8.12 -0.27
N ARG A 7 0.26 7.66 0.65
CA ARG A 7 -0.80 6.69 0.38
C ARG A 7 -1.81 7.17 -0.66
N LYS A 8 -1.96 8.48 -0.88
CA LYS A 8 -2.92 9.03 -1.85
C LYS A 8 -2.62 8.68 -3.31
N PHE A 9 -1.40 8.23 -3.60
CA PHE A 9 -1.02 7.70 -4.93
C PHE A 9 -1.39 6.22 -5.11
N TYR A 10 -1.82 5.55 -4.04
CA TYR A 10 -2.08 4.12 -3.98
C TYR A 10 -3.55 3.93 -3.54
N PRO A 11 -4.51 3.87 -4.49
CA PRO A 11 -5.94 3.88 -4.17
C PRO A 11 -6.40 2.73 -3.27
N GLU A 12 -5.92 1.51 -3.49
CA GLU A 12 -6.26 0.38 -2.61
C GLU A 12 -5.57 0.51 -1.26
N LEU A 13 -4.32 1.00 -1.21
CA LEU A 13 -3.66 1.30 0.06
C LEU A 13 -4.38 2.39 0.86
N ASP A 14 -4.81 3.49 0.23
CA ASP A 14 -5.56 4.57 0.87
C ASP A 14 -6.88 4.05 1.45
N ARG A 15 -7.55 3.16 0.71
CA ARG A 15 -8.75 2.47 1.16
C ARG A 15 -8.47 1.53 2.32
N LEU A 16 -7.40 0.74 2.27
CA LEU A 16 -7.02 -0.16 3.35
C LEU A 16 -6.65 0.61 4.62
N LEU A 17 -6.04 1.78 4.47
CA LEU A 17 -5.61 2.67 5.53
C LEU A 17 -6.67 3.69 5.96
N TRP A 18 -7.95 3.43 5.70
CA TRP A 18 -9.04 4.36 6.04
C TRP A 18 -9.05 4.81 7.50
N ASP A 19 -8.52 4.00 8.43
CA ASP A 19 -8.42 4.29 9.87
C ASP A 19 -7.14 5.06 10.27
N VAL A 20 -6.16 5.15 9.37
CA VAL A 20 -4.89 5.84 9.60
C VAL A 20 -5.03 7.33 9.26
N HIS A 21 -4.51 8.19 10.12
CA HIS A 21 -4.64 9.64 9.97
C HIS A 21 -3.46 10.28 9.21
N CYS A 22 -2.35 9.56 9.03
CA CYS A 22 -1.19 10.04 8.28
C CYS A 22 -1.36 9.80 6.78
N GLU A 23 -1.00 10.80 5.97
CA GLU A 23 -0.97 10.66 4.50
C GLU A 23 0.29 9.93 4.02
N THR A 24 1.42 10.15 4.71
CA THR A 24 2.66 9.46 4.42
C THR A 24 2.86 8.30 5.39
N VAL A 25 3.27 7.16 4.85
CA VAL A 25 3.53 5.95 5.61
C VAL A 25 4.88 5.35 5.21
N ASP A 26 5.43 4.55 6.12
CA ASP A 26 6.61 3.77 5.82
C ASP A 26 6.29 2.68 4.78
N PRO A 27 7.16 2.44 3.78
CA PRO A 27 6.94 1.37 2.79
C PRO A 27 6.76 -0.02 3.41
N GLU A 28 7.50 -0.35 4.49
CA GLU A 28 7.37 -1.63 5.18
C GLU A 28 6.00 -1.74 5.86
N PHE A 29 5.52 -0.66 6.47
CA PHE A 29 4.18 -0.62 7.04
C PHE A 29 3.10 -0.79 5.96
N ALA A 30 3.23 -0.09 4.82
CA ALA A 30 2.30 -0.23 3.71
C ALA A 30 2.26 -1.67 3.19
N PHE A 31 3.41 -2.34 3.11
CA PHE A 31 3.48 -3.74 2.70
C PHE A 31 2.78 -4.68 3.69
N ARG A 32 3.04 -4.55 5.00
CA ARG A 32 2.34 -5.34 6.02
C ARG A 32 0.83 -5.17 5.95
N VAL A 33 0.37 -3.96 5.67
CA VAL A 33 -1.07 -3.68 5.50
C VAL A 33 -1.64 -4.44 4.30
N TYR A 34 -0.90 -4.49 3.19
CA TYR A 34 -1.29 -5.32 2.05
C TYR A 34 -1.32 -6.81 2.39
N GLU A 35 -0.33 -7.34 3.10
CA GLU A 35 -0.31 -8.75 3.52
C GLU A 35 -1.47 -9.10 4.47
N GLU A 36 -1.64 -8.32 5.54
CA GLU A 36 -2.64 -8.59 6.58
C GLU A 36 -4.08 -8.39 6.08
N ARG A 37 -4.28 -7.43 5.17
CA ARG A 37 -5.59 -7.04 4.66
C ARG A 37 -5.82 -7.44 3.21
N TRP A 38 -5.01 -8.36 2.66
CA TRP A 38 -5.08 -8.78 1.23
C TRP A 38 -6.49 -9.20 0.80
N GLY A 39 -7.24 -9.87 1.69
CA GLY A 39 -8.62 -10.30 1.40
C GLY A 39 -9.62 -9.17 1.12
N PHE A 40 -9.25 -7.91 1.41
CA PHE A 40 -10.05 -6.72 1.11
C PHE A 40 -9.56 -5.95 -0.12
N VAL A 41 -8.40 -6.33 -0.67
CA VAL A 41 -7.82 -5.71 -1.86
C VAL A 41 -8.62 -6.15 -3.09
N GLN A 42 -9.02 -5.17 -3.89
CA GLN A 42 -9.58 -5.42 -5.20
C GLN A 42 -8.47 -5.34 -6.24
N GLU A 43 -7.91 -6.49 -6.63
CA GLU A 43 -6.74 -6.56 -7.53
C GLU A 43 -6.95 -5.79 -8.85
N GLN A 44 -8.19 -5.75 -9.34
CA GLN A 44 -8.60 -4.98 -10.52
C GLN A 44 -8.44 -3.45 -10.39
N ASN A 45 -8.34 -2.93 -9.17
CA ASN A 45 -8.17 -1.51 -8.87
C ASN A 45 -6.72 -1.14 -8.57
N LEU A 46 -5.81 -2.14 -8.47
CA LEU A 46 -4.41 -1.89 -8.18
C LEU A 46 -3.78 -1.06 -9.31
N SER A 47 -3.24 0.09 -8.94
CA SER A 47 -2.46 0.92 -9.83
C SER A 47 -1.14 0.24 -10.20
N VAL A 48 -0.52 0.70 -11.30
CA VAL A 48 0.80 0.20 -11.71
C VAL A 48 1.86 0.43 -10.63
N GLU A 49 1.74 1.50 -9.83
CA GLU A 49 2.66 1.78 -8.73
C GLU A 49 2.43 0.84 -7.54
N GLU A 50 1.17 0.51 -7.23
CA GLU A 50 0.82 -0.50 -6.21
C GLU A 50 1.36 -1.87 -6.59
N GLN A 51 1.16 -2.30 -7.83
CA GLN A 51 1.68 -3.57 -8.33
C GLN A 51 3.20 -3.64 -8.25
N LYS A 52 3.90 -2.53 -8.55
CA LYS A 52 5.36 -2.46 -8.38
C LYS A 52 5.77 -2.58 -6.92
N LEU A 53 5.08 -1.89 -6.02
CA LEU A 53 5.36 -1.91 -4.58
C LEU A 53 5.17 -3.31 -3.98
N ILE A 54 4.11 -4.00 -4.38
CA ILE A 54 3.82 -5.37 -3.96
C ILE A 54 4.85 -6.34 -4.55
N ASN A 55 5.12 -6.27 -5.86
CA ASN A 55 6.03 -7.21 -6.53
C ASN A 55 7.51 -7.03 -6.18
N LEU A 56 7.98 -5.81 -5.88
CA LEU A 56 9.36 -5.55 -5.45
C LEU A 56 9.73 -6.25 -4.14
N SER A 57 8.73 -6.65 -3.35
CA SER A 57 8.91 -7.25 -2.03
C SER A 57 8.87 -8.79 -2.06
N PHE A 58 8.52 -9.41 -3.21
CA PHE A 58 8.50 -10.86 -3.40
C PHE A 58 9.75 -11.41 -4.12
N ALA A 59 10.75 -10.58 -4.43
CA ALA A 59 11.98 -10.95 -5.14
C ALA A 59 13.20 -11.06 -4.21
#